data_AF-A0A355DBL5-F1
#
_entry.id   AF-A0A355DBL5-F1
#
_cell.length_a   1.000
_cell.length_b   1.000
_cell.length_c   1.000
_cell.angle_alpha   90.00
_cell.angle_beta   90.00
_cell.angle_gamma   90.00
#
_symmetry.space_group_name_H-M   'P 1'
#
loop_
_entity.id
_entity.type
_entity.pdbx_description
1 polymer ?
#
loop_
_entity_poly.entity_id
_entity_poly.type
_entity_poly.pdbx_seq_one_letter_code
_entity_poly.pdbx_strand_id
1 'polypeptide(L)'
;MTVPTNGWVQVGGQTFNLLFTCYAPGAGDVAAIGVGEHPDSGEWIEALIQGFLGQPYVGVRVGESTRYEAVLDEPLNVYVRDDTISVGAIRWERDLDLASGVGEPAGYGTVLVECTDYEAELPEDY
;
A
#
# COMPACT_ATOMS: atom_id res chain seq x y z
N MET A 1 0.45 -15.31 -19.55
CA MET A 1 0.75 -13.89 -19.83
C MET A 1 1.13 -13.28 -18.51
N THR A 2 2.27 -12.60 -18.39
CA THR A 2 2.65 -11.88 -17.17
C THR A 2 1.86 -10.57 -17.14
N VAL A 3 1.06 -10.35 -16.11
CA VAL A 3 0.41 -9.05 -15.89
C VAL A 3 1.53 -8.04 -15.63
N PRO A 4 1.56 -6.89 -16.33
CA PRO A 4 2.57 -5.87 -16.07
C PRO A 4 2.41 -5.34 -14.65
N THR A 5 3.53 -5.17 -13.96
CA THR A 5 3.60 -4.62 -12.59
C THR A 5 4.65 -3.52 -12.57
N ASN A 6 4.38 -2.44 -11.84
CA ASN A 6 5.31 -1.31 -11.63
C ASN A 6 5.62 -1.11 -10.15
N GLY A 7 5.33 -2.09 -9.30
CA GLY A 7 5.61 -1.99 -7.88
C GLY A 7 5.30 -3.26 -7.13
N TRP A 8 5.66 -3.24 -5.86
CA TRP A 8 5.42 -4.37 -4.98
C TRP A 8 5.23 -3.93 -3.52
N VAL A 9 4.47 -4.75 -2.79
CA VAL A 9 4.29 -4.63 -1.34
C VAL A 9 4.78 -5.90 -0.70
N GLN A 10 5.70 -5.78 0.25
CA GLN A 10 6.14 -6.88 1.09
C GLN A 10 5.39 -6.84 2.43
N VAL A 11 4.78 -7.95 2.81
CA VAL A 11 4.15 -8.17 4.11
C VAL A 11 4.75 -9.44 4.72
N GLY A 12 5.59 -9.27 5.73
CA GLY A 12 6.34 -10.38 6.33
C GLY A 12 7.20 -11.09 5.29
N GLY A 13 6.90 -12.37 5.06
CA GLY A 13 7.58 -13.21 4.07
C GLY A 13 6.94 -13.21 2.67
N GLN A 14 5.85 -12.47 2.46
CA GLN A 14 5.11 -12.45 1.19
C GLN A 14 5.41 -11.17 0.41
N THR A 15 5.45 -11.28 -0.92
CA THR A 15 5.61 -10.15 -1.83
C THR A 15 4.48 -10.16 -2.84
N PHE A 16 3.70 -9.08 -2.87
CA PHE A 16 2.64 -8.86 -3.83
C PHE A 16 3.15 -7.93 -4.91
N ASN A 17 3.32 -8.44 -6.14
CA ASN A 17 3.64 -7.60 -7.30
C ASN A 17 2.33 -7.07 -7.87
N LEU A 18 2.19 -5.74 -7.95
CA LEU A 18 0.94 -5.08 -8.28
C LEU A 18 1.14 -4.06 -9.39
N LEU A 19 0.06 -3.74 -10.08
CA LEU A 19 -0.01 -2.61 -11.00
C LEU A 19 -0.62 -1.42 -10.25
N PHE A 20 0.17 -0.38 -10.06
CA PHE A 20 -0.19 0.86 -9.38
C PHE A 20 -0.54 1.97 -10.35
N THR A 21 -1.63 2.65 -10.04
CA THR A 21 -1.89 4.02 -10.51
C THR A 21 -1.43 4.98 -9.42
N CYS A 22 -0.63 5.97 -9.78
CA CYS A 22 -0.15 7.00 -8.86
C CYS A 22 -0.94 8.29 -9.01
N TYR A 23 -1.14 9.00 -7.90
CA TYR A 23 -1.98 10.18 -7.80
C TYR A 23 -1.25 11.30 -7.08
N ALA A 24 -1.43 12.52 -7.58
CA ALA A 24 -0.89 13.76 -7.00
C ALA A 24 -2.02 14.79 -6.84
N PRO A 25 -2.92 14.62 -5.85
CA PRO A 25 -4.11 15.46 -5.69
C PRO A 25 -3.82 16.92 -5.31
N GLY A 26 -2.59 17.24 -4.91
CA GLY A 26 -2.14 18.60 -4.60
C GLY A 26 -1.45 18.71 -3.25
N ALA A 27 -1.01 19.91 -2.87
CA ALA A 27 -0.41 20.21 -1.56
C ALA A 27 0.83 19.37 -1.14
N GLY A 28 1.45 18.65 -2.09
CA GLY A 28 2.55 17.73 -1.80
C GLY A 28 2.10 16.34 -1.36
N ASP A 29 0.79 16.09 -1.35
CA ASP A 29 0.19 14.79 -1.09
C ASP A 29 0.38 13.87 -2.29
N VAL A 30 0.63 12.59 -2.00
CA VAL A 30 0.71 11.53 -2.99
C VAL A 30 -0.09 10.32 -2.55
N ALA A 31 -0.67 9.60 -3.51
CA ALA A 31 -1.22 8.28 -3.27
C ALA A 31 -0.83 7.31 -4.39
N ALA A 32 -0.84 6.03 -4.11
CA ALA A 32 -0.76 4.98 -5.11
C ALA A 32 -1.73 3.86 -4.77
N ILE A 33 -2.54 3.47 -5.76
CA ILE A 33 -3.52 2.39 -5.64
C ILE A 33 -3.05 1.25 -6.54
N GLY A 34 -2.71 0.12 -5.93
CA GLY A 34 -2.19 -1.07 -6.61
C GLY A 34 -3.24 -2.15 -6.72
N VAL A 35 -3.35 -2.80 -7.87
CA VAL A 35 -4.22 -3.96 -8.06
C VAL A 35 -3.43 -5.15 -8.62
N GLY A 36 -3.86 -6.36 -8.27
CA GLY A 36 -3.24 -7.59 -8.74
C GLY A 36 -3.94 -8.84 -8.25
N GLU A 37 -3.25 -9.98 -8.31
CA GLU A 37 -3.74 -11.28 -7.86
C GLU A 37 -2.72 -11.91 -6.90
N HIS A 38 -3.22 -12.58 -5.86
CA HIS A 38 -2.41 -13.31 -4.91
C HIS A 38 -1.72 -14.49 -5.61
N PRO A 39 -0.39 -14.64 -5.49
CA PRO A 39 0.35 -15.62 -6.28
C PRO A 39 -0.09 -17.07 -6.02
N ASP A 40 -0.50 -17.38 -4.78
CA ASP A 40 -0.88 -18.73 -4.39
C ASP A 40 -2.38 -19.03 -4.50
N SER A 41 -3.27 -18.08 -4.15
CA SER A 41 -4.72 -18.32 -4.08
C SER A 41 -5.47 -17.79 -5.31
N GLY A 42 -4.87 -16.90 -6.09
CA GLY A 42 -5.55 -16.19 -7.19
C GLY A 42 -6.59 -15.18 -6.71
N GLU A 43 -6.67 -14.89 -5.41
CA GLU A 43 -7.55 -13.85 -4.89
C GLU A 43 -7.11 -12.48 -5.36
N TRP A 44 -8.06 -11.60 -5.62
CA TRP A 44 -7.74 -10.22 -5.99
C TRP A 44 -7.04 -9.51 -4.82
N ILE A 45 -6.09 -8.65 -5.15
CA ILE A 45 -5.36 -7.81 -4.21
C ILE A 45 -5.57 -6.35 -4.57
N GLU A 46 -5.76 -5.53 -3.55
CA GLU A 46 -5.71 -4.08 -3.64
C GLU A 46 -4.75 -3.54 -2.58
N ALA A 47 -3.90 -2.60 -2.95
CA ALA A 47 -3.01 -1.89 -2.02
C ALA A 47 -3.26 -0.40 -2.09
N LEU A 48 -3.25 0.27 -0.95
CA LEU A 48 -3.34 1.72 -0.84
C LEU A 48 -2.10 2.25 -0.11
N ILE A 49 -1.38 3.15 -0.77
CA ILE A 49 -0.23 3.87 -0.21
C ILE A 49 -0.62 5.34 -0.24
N GLN A 50 -0.62 5.99 0.93
CA GLN A 50 -0.98 7.38 1.09
C GLN A 50 0.12 8.11 1.84
N GLY A 51 0.71 9.11 1.20
CA GLY A 51 1.72 10.00 1.77
C GLY A 51 1.14 11.38 2.07
N PHE A 52 0.05 11.46 2.84
CA PHE A 52 -0.59 12.74 3.16
C PHE A 52 0.01 13.36 4.41
N LEU A 53 0.14 14.69 4.42
CA LEU A 53 0.74 15.40 5.55
C LEU A 53 -0.01 15.13 6.87
N GLY A 54 0.68 14.45 7.79
CA GLY A 54 0.16 14.13 9.12
C GLY A 54 -0.76 12.90 9.18
N GLN A 55 -1.11 12.30 8.04
CA GLN A 55 -1.97 11.13 7.96
C GLN A 55 -1.47 10.12 6.91
N PRO A 56 -0.22 9.63 7.00
CA PRO A 56 0.25 8.58 6.13
C PRO A 56 -0.50 7.28 6.41
N TYR A 57 -0.81 6.52 5.36
CA TYR A 57 -1.47 5.22 5.47
C TYR A 57 -0.88 4.25 4.45
N VAL A 58 -0.70 3.00 4.87
CA VAL A 58 -0.34 1.91 3.96
C VAL A 58 -1.17 0.68 4.35
N GLY A 59 -1.91 0.15 3.38
CA GLY A 59 -2.76 -1.02 3.57
C GLY A 59 -2.77 -1.93 2.34
N VAL A 60 -3.01 -3.22 2.57
CA VAL A 60 -3.21 -4.24 1.55
C VAL A 60 -4.46 -5.05 1.91
N ARG A 61 -5.35 -5.21 0.95
CA ARG A 61 -6.55 -6.04 1.05
C ARG A 61 -6.39 -7.24 0.11
N VAL A 62 -6.56 -8.45 0.65
CA VAL A 62 -6.53 -9.71 -0.10
C VAL A 62 -7.90 -10.35 0.01
N GLY A 63 -8.60 -10.47 -1.12
CA GLY A 63 -9.99 -10.88 -1.13
C GLY A 63 -10.86 -9.97 -0.26
N GLU A 64 -12.02 -10.47 0.18
CA GLU A 64 -12.94 -9.68 1.02
C GLU A 64 -12.58 -9.70 2.50
N SER A 65 -11.75 -10.64 2.95
CA SER A 65 -11.66 -11.01 4.36
C SER A 65 -10.36 -10.60 5.03
N THR A 66 -9.27 -10.46 4.27
CA THR A 66 -7.94 -10.26 4.85
C THR A 66 -7.46 -8.85 4.56
N ARG A 67 -7.09 -8.13 5.62
CA ARG A 67 -6.47 -6.82 5.50
C ARG A 67 -5.15 -6.79 6.26
N TYR A 68 -4.12 -6.22 5.65
CA TYR A 68 -2.85 -5.91 6.29
C TYR A 68 -2.69 -4.40 6.32
N GLU A 69 -2.38 -3.84 7.48
CA GLU A 69 -2.22 -2.40 7.68
C GLU A 69 -0.94 -2.12 8.44
N ALA A 70 -0.31 -0.98 8.16
CA ALA A 70 0.74 -0.46 9.01
C ALA A 70 0.20 -0.21 10.42
N VAL A 71 0.99 -0.54 11.43
CA VAL A 71 0.64 -0.33 12.83
C VAL A 71 0.40 1.16 13.14
N LEU A 72 -0.54 1.45 14.03
CA LEU A 72 -0.95 2.83 14.33
C LEU A 72 0.00 3.57 15.30
N ASP A 73 0.76 2.82 16.10
CA ASP A 73 1.59 3.36 17.17
C ASP A 73 3.05 3.63 16.77
N GLU A 74 3.38 3.45 15.48
CA GLU A 74 4.70 3.75 14.92
C GLU A 74 4.63 4.78 13.79
N PRO A 75 5.68 5.62 13.63
CA PRO A 75 5.71 6.58 12.55
C PRO A 75 5.85 5.88 11.19
N LEU A 76 4.89 6.14 10.31
CA LEU A 76 4.94 5.70 8.92
C LEU A 76 5.46 6.83 8.03
N ASN A 77 6.55 6.60 7.30
CA ASN A 77 7.16 7.61 6.43
C ASN A 77 7.07 7.17 4.97
N VAL A 78 6.30 7.92 4.19
CA VAL A 78 6.21 7.75 2.73
C VAL A 78 7.20 8.70 2.07
N TYR A 79 8.10 8.15 1.27
CA TYR A 79 9.12 8.91 0.57
C TYR A 79 8.86 8.92 -0.93
N VAL A 80 8.99 10.09 -1.54
CA VAL A 80 8.95 10.26 -3.00
C VAL A 80 10.32 10.73 -3.47
N ARG A 81 10.98 9.94 -4.32
CA ARG A 81 12.26 10.30 -4.96
C ARG A 81 12.35 9.65 -6.34
N ASP A 82 12.82 10.41 -7.32
CA ASP A 82 13.12 9.91 -8.67
C ASP A 82 11.98 9.02 -9.22
N ASP A 83 10.77 9.58 -9.25
CA ASP A 83 9.55 8.91 -9.74
C ASP A 83 9.20 7.60 -8.99
N THR A 84 9.72 7.43 -7.77
CA THR A 84 9.48 6.27 -6.93
C THR A 84 8.83 6.68 -5.61
N ILE A 85 7.71 6.03 -5.27
CA ILE A 85 7.15 6.05 -3.92
C ILE A 85 7.69 4.85 -3.15
N SER A 86 8.25 5.08 -1.97
CA SER A 86 8.79 4.02 -1.13
C SER A 86 8.41 4.20 0.33
N VAL A 87 8.20 3.07 1.01
CA VAL A 87 7.88 3.03 2.44
C VAL A 87 8.65 1.88 3.05
N GLY A 88 9.62 2.17 3.90
CA GLY A 88 10.50 1.17 4.50
C GLY A 88 10.12 0.81 5.93
N ALA A 89 10.58 -0.36 6.38
CA ALA A 89 10.49 -0.81 7.78
C ALA A 89 9.07 -0.80 8.36
N ILE A 90 8.07 -1.16 7.54
CA ILE A 90 6.68 -1.23 7.98
C ILE A 90 6.53 -2.44 8.90
N ARG A 91 6.03 -2.23 10.12
CA ARG A 91 5.45 -3.31 10.93
C ARG A 91 3.98 -3.44 10.55
N TRP A 92 3.59 -4.64 10.13
CA TRP A 92 2.25 -4.94 9.65
C TRP A 92 1.42 -5.62 10.72
N GLU A 93 0.15 -5.25 10.78
CA GLU A 93 -0.90 -5.96 11.48
C GLU A 93 -1.96 -6.44 10.52
N ARG A 94 -2.44 -7.65 10.74
CA ARG A 94 -3.54 -8.27 10.03
C ARG A 94 -4.85 -8.00 10.77
N ASP A 95 -5.89 -7.68 10.02
CA ASP A 95 -7.26 -7.50 10.49
C ASP A 95 -7.35 -6.52 11.67
N LEU A 96 -6.61 -5.40 11.54
CA LEU A 96 -6.53 -4.33 12.52
C LEU A 96 -7.88 -3.64 12.70
N ASP A 97 -8.38 -3.64 13.93
CA ASP A 97 -9.55 -2.86 14.30
C ASP A 97 -9.12 -1.42 14.62
N LEU A 98 -9.48 -0.47 13.76
CA LEU A 98 -9.09 0.94 13.90
C LEU A 98 -9.68 1.63 15.14
N ALA A 99 -10.74 1.09 15.74
CA ALA A 99 -11.38 1.67 16.92
C ALA A 99 -10.61 1.32 18.21
N SER A 100 -10.08 0.11 18.28
CA SER A 100 -9.33 -0.43 19.41
C SER A 100 -7.82 -0.37 19.21
N GLY A 101 -7.35 -0.27 17.97
CA GLY A 101 -5.94 -0.31 17.60
C GLY A 101 -5.31 -1.69 17.76
N VAL A 102 -6.10 -2.76 17.68
CA VAL A 102 -5.63 -4.14 17.89
C VAL A 102 -5.73 -4.92 16.58
N GLY A 103 -4.60 -5.51 16.14
CA GLY A 103 -4.54 -6.48 15.06
C GLY A 103 -3.58 -7.64 15.37
N GLU A 104 -3.53 -8.63 14.48
CA GLU A 104 -2.61 -9.77 14.59
C GLU A 104 -1.26 -9.41 13.94
N PRO A 105 -0.10 -9.57 14.61
CA PRO A 105 1.19 -9.26 13.99
C PRO A 105 1.44 -10.06 12.70
N ALA A 106 1.67 -9.37 11.59
CA ALA A 106 1.90 -9.96 10.26
C ALA A 106 3.36 -9.86 9.77
N GLY A 107 4.26 -9.38 10.65
CA GLY A 107 5.69 -9.27 10.39
C GLY A 107 6.09 -7.90 9.84
N TYR A 108 7.29 -7.84 9.26
CA TYR A 108 7.86 -6.60 8.71
C TYR A 108 7.85 -6.61 7.20
N GLY A 109 7.84 -5.43 6.59
CA GLY A 109 7.98 -5.32 5.15
C GLY A 109 8.24 -3.90 4.68
N THR A 110 8.03 -3.70 3.39
CA THR A 110 8.37 -2.46 2.69
C THR A 110 7.55 -2.38 1.41
N VAL A 111 7.42 -1.16 0.89
CA VAL A 111 6.74 -0.87 -0.37
C VAL A 111 7.70 -0.15 -1.31
N LEU A 112 7.60 -0.46 -2.60
CA LEU A 112 8.20 0.30 -3.67
C LEU A 112 7.23 0.37 -4.84
N VAL A 113 6.99 1.57 -5.35
CA VAL A 113 6.13 1.84 -6.51
C VAL A 113 6.85 2.77 -7.47
N GLU A 114 6.97 2.37 -8.73
CA GLU A 114 7.47 3.17 -9.84
C GLU A 114 6.29 3.94 -10.46
N CYS A 115 6.31 5.25 -10.32
CA CYS A 115 5.29 6.19 -10.77
C CYS A 115 5.83 7.03 -11.93
N THR A 116 5.80 6.49 -13.15
CA THR A 116 6.22 7.25 -14.34
C THR A 116 5.28 8.41 -14.66
N ASP A 117 4.03 8.30 -14.23
CA ASP A 117 2.96 9.26 -14.46
C ASP A 117 2.06 9.37 -13.22
N TYR A 118 1.38 10.51 -13.08
CA TYR A 118 0.47 10.80 -11.98
C TYR A 118 -0.88 11.32 -12.48
N GLU A 119 -1.95 10.75 -11.95
CA GLU A 119 -3.30 11.27 -12.09
C GLU A 119 -3.53 12.44 -11.12
N ALA A 120 -4.27 13.46 -11.57
CA ALA A 120 -4.50 14.67 -10.79
C ALA A 120 -5.58 14.50 -9.72
N GLU A 121 -6.51 13.56 -9.89
CA GLU A 121 -7.67 13.37 -9.02
C GLU A 121 -7.74 11.93 -8.53
N LEU A 122 -8.07 11.74 -7.26
CA LEU A 122 -8.34 10.42 -6.70
C LEU A 122 -9.65 9.86 -7.27
N PRO A 123 -9.83 8.53 -7.33
CA PRO A 123 -11.08 7.91 -7.75
C PRO A 123 -12.28 8.38 -6.92
N GLU A 124 -13.46 8.41 -7.53
CA GLU A 124 -14.71 8.56 -6.79
C GLU A 124 -14.84 7.39 -5.79
N ASP A 125 -15.14 7.69 -4.52
CA ASP A 125 -15.20 6.75 -3.39
C ASP A 125 -13.85 6.31 -2.76
N TYR A 126 -12.79 7.12 -2.94
CA TYR A 126 -11.57 7.07 -2.12
C TYR A 126 -11.84 7.30 -0.62
#